data_AF-A0A8T2AA47-F1
#
_entry.id   AF-A0A8T2AA47-F1
#
_cell.length_a   1.000
_cell.length_b   1.000
_cell.length_c   1.000
_cell.angle_alpha   90.00
_cell.angle_beta   90.00
_cell.angle_gamma   90.00
#
_symmetry.space_group_name_H-M   'P 1'
#
loop_
_entity.id
_entity.type
_entity.pdbx_description
1 polymer ?
#
loop_
_entity_poly.entity_id
_entity_poly.type
_entity_poly.pdbx_seq_one_letter_code
_entity_poly.pdbx_strand_id
1 'polypeptide(L)'
;MTNLQKRRLIREGKRKIDHHIETKLIVKILRACTIDDKNLLQHPNYYKVIAWTDPGDPYTTQVWVSKGNYWKYNTELVIPLDFPAKYLYLELFRKYSCRDPATSDGDVAIGRAKIRLPTDDKFSGAARLVDFNSDRCIVDRGTLELSLELIHTVVVT
;
A
#
# COMPACT_ATOMS: atom_id res chain seq x y z
N MET A 1 31.31 -59.95 -10.06
CA MET A 1 30.95 -58.56 -9.69
C MET A 1 29.76 -58.60 -8.75
N THR A 2 29.95 -58.22 -7.49
CA THR A 2 28.99 -58.40 -6.39
C THR A 2 27.95 -57.28 -6.33
N ASN A 3 26.73 -57.62 -5.92
CA ASN A 3 25.53 -56.76 -5.80
C ASN A 3 25.71 -55.45 -4.98
N LEU A 4 26.86 -55.26 -4.33
CA LEU A 4 27.22 -54.05 -3.59
C LEU A 4 27.52 -52.84 -4.50
N GLN A 5 27.96 -53.06 -5.74
CA GLN A 5 28.26 -51.95 -6.67
C GLN A 5 26.99 -51.31 -7.27
N LYS A 6 25.88 -52.05 -7.37
CA LYS A 6 24.60 -51.51 -7.88
C LYS A 6 23.88 -50.58 -6.90
N ARG A 7 24.13 -50.69 -5.58
CA ARG A 7 23.49 -49.84 -4.56
C ARG A 7 24.18 -48.49 -4.35
N ARG A 8 25.38 -48.28 -4.90
CA ARG A 8 26.14 -47.03 -4.73
C ARG A 8 25.77 -45.90 -5.70
N LEU A 9 24.91 -46.16 -6.68
CA LEU A 9 24.51 -45.18 -7.72
C LEU A 9 23.17 -44.45 -7.44
N ILE A 10 22.47 -44.73 -6.34
CA ILE A 10 21.18 -44.08 -6.00
C ILE A 10 21.36 -43.11 -4.82
N ARG A 11 22.50 -42.40 -4.77
CA ARG A 11 22.75 -41.33 -3.80
C ARG A 11 23.40 -40.10 -4.46
N GLU A 12 23.12 -39.85 -5.74
CA GLU A 12 23.20 -38.47 -6.22
C GLU A 12 22.01 -37.73 -5.62
N GLY A 13 22.31 -36.95 -4.58
CA GLY A 13 21.32 -36.20 -3.84
C GLY A 13 20.45 -35.38 -4.80
N LYS A 14 19.13 -35.58 -4.70
CA LYS A 14 18.18 -34.57 -5.14
C LYS A 14 18.61 -33.25 -4.50
N ARG A 15 19.27 -32.37 -5.24
CA ARG A 15 19.43 -30.97 -4.85
C ARG A 15 18.02 -30.49 -4.56
N LYS A 16 17.70 -30.24 -3.29
CA LYS A 16 16.52 -29.44 -2.95
C LYS A 16 16.83 -28.07 -3.54
N ILE A 17 16.25 -27.78 -4.69
CA ILE A 17 16.14 -26.40 -5.16
C ILE A 17 15.29 -25.74 -4.08
N ASP A 18 15.92 -24.88 -3.28
CA ASP A 18 15.22 -24.11 -2.27
C ASP A 18 14.48 -23.01 -3.04
N HIS A 19 13.20 -23.27 -3.30
CA HIS A 19 12.34 -22.34 -4.00
C HIS A 19 11.94 -21.27 -2.99
N HIS A 20 12.59 -20.12 -3.05
CA HIS A 20 12.17 -18.97 -2.26
C HIS A 20 10.92 -18.37 -2.92
N ILE A 21 9.83 -18.24 -2.17
CA ILE A 21 8.62 -17.58 -2.66
C ILE A 21 8.71 -16.11 -2.26
N GLU A 22 8.92 -15.24 -3.25
CA GLU A 22 8.74 -13.80 -3.05
C GLU A 22 7.25 -13.46 -3.15
N THR A 23 6.76 -12.70 -2.17
CA THR A 23 5.39 -12.18 -2.20
C THR A 23 5.41 -10.67 -2.35
N LYS A 24 4.64 -10.14 -3.30
CA LYS A 24 4.48 -8.70 -3.52
C LYS A 24 3.01 -8.33 -3.41
N LEU A 25 2.73 -7.21 -2.78
CA LEU A 25 1.41 -6.59 -2.74
C LEU A 25 1.38 -5.46 -3.76
N ILE A 26 0.51 -5.60 -4.74
CA ILE A 26 0.18 -4.54 -5.70
C ILE A 26 -0.98 -3.74 -5.14
N VAL A 27 -0.76 -2.44 -4.90
CA VAL A 27 -1.76 -1.50 -4.41
C VAL A 27 -2.05 -0.50 -5.52
N LYS A 28 -3.21 -0.63 -6.14
CA LYS A 28 -3.66 0.31 -7.17
C LYS A 28 -4.60 1.34 -6.56
N ILE A 29 -4.19 2.61 -6.57
CA ILE A 29 -5.02 3.72 -6.11
C ILE A 29 -5.84 4.23 -7.29
N LEU A 30 -7.16 4.09 -7.20
CA LEU A 30 -8.08 4.45 -8.29
C LEU A 30 -8.55 5.89 -8.10
N ARG A 31 -9.10 6.18 -6.92
CA ARG A 31 -9.82 7.43 -6.65
C ARG A 31 -9.73 7.83 -5.19
N ALA A 32 -9.77 9.12 -4.90
CA ALA A 32 -10.11 9.59 -3.55
C ALA A 32 -11.20 10.67 -3.54
N CYS A 33 -11.90 10.75 -2.41
CA CYS A 33 -12.92 11.74 -2.08
C CYS A 33 -12.75 12.17 -0.62
N THR A 34 -13.01 13.45 -0.30
CA THR A 34 -13.00 13.96 1.07
C THR A 34 -14.28 14.70 1.40
N ILE A 35 -14.78 14.56 2.64
CA ILE A 35 -16.08 15.06 3.09
C ILE A 35 -16.06 16.57 3.34
N ASP A 36 -14.97 17.09 3.92
CA ASP A 36 -14.94 18.43 4.53
C ASP A 36 -14.41 19.55 3.62
N ASP A 37 -14.10 19.26 2.37
CA ASP A 37 -13.27 20.17 1.60
C ASP A 37 -14.14 21.21 0.86
N LYS A 38 -14.84 22.04 1.66
CA LYS A 38 -15.59 23.25 1.30
C LYS A 38 -14.72 24.30 0.57
N ASN A 39 -13.40 24.10 0.53
CA ASN A 39 -12.41 24.96 -0.10
C ASN A 39 -12.11 24.59 -1.58
N LEU A 40 -13.08 24.01 -2.29
CA LEU A 40 -12.98 23.65 -3.72
C LEU A 40 -12.50 24.79 -4.63
N LEU A 41 -12.62 26.04 -4.20
CA LEU A 41 -12.44 27.23 -5.04
C LEU A 41 -11.23 28.11 -4.68
N GLN A 42 -10.52 27.87 -3.57
CA GLN A 42 -9.52 28.84 -3.11
C GLN A 42 -8.12 28.61 -3.70
N HIS A 43 -7.62 27.38 -3.82
CA HIS A 43 -6.29 27.10 -4.41
C HIS A 43 -6.22 25.67 -4.96
N PRO A 44 -5.34 25.38 -5.95
CA PRO A 44 -5.11 24.01 -6.41
C PRO A 44 -4.51 23.18 -5.26
N ASN A 45 -5.32 22.30 -4.69
CA ASN A 45 -4.87 21.32 -3.72
C ASN A 45 -4.35 20.09 -4.46
N TYR A 46 -3.16 19.66 -4.11
CA TYR A 46 -2.57 18.45 -4.62
C TYR A 46 -2.54 17.39 -3.55
N TYR A 47 -2.77 16.13 -3.92
CA TYR A 47 -2.83 15.05 -2.95
C TYR A 47 -1.92 13.90 -3.35
N LYS A 48 -1.32 13.24 -2.36
CA LYS A 48 -0.55 11.98 -2.53
C LYS A 48 -1.06 10.93 -1.54
N VAL A 49 -0.85 9.67 -1.87
CA VAL A 49 -1.11 8.55 -0.96
C VAL A 49 0.22 7.94 -0.55
N ILE A 50 0.36 7.70 0.75
CA ILE A 50 1.45 6.93 1.33
C ILE A 50 0.85 5.62 1.82
N ALA A 51 1.49 4.50 1.52
CA ALA A 51 1.05 3.16 1.84
C ALA A 51 2.18 2.39 2.50
N TRP A 52 1.87 1.58 3.51
CA TRP A 52 2.87 0.71 4.14
C TRP A 52 2.24 -0.50 4.83
N THR A 53 3.04 -1.56 4.91
CA THR A 53 2.80 -2.74 5.74
C THR A 53 3.73 -2.76 6.96
N ASP A 54 4.90 -2.15 6.84
CA ASP A 54 5.86 -1.84 7.91
C ASP A 54 6.00 -0.30 8.02
N PRO A 55 5.78 0.32 9.19
CA PRO A 55 6.03 1.76 9.37
C PRO A 55 7.46 2.21 9.04
N GLY A 56 8.45 1.30 9.05
CA GLY A 56 9.84 1.59 8.66
C GLY A 56 10.10 1.69 7.16
N ASP A 57 9.16 1.24 6.31
CA ASP A 57 9.32 1.19 4.86
C ASP A 57 8.06 1.70 4.11
N PRO A 58 7.86 3.03 4.05
CA PRO A 58 6.70 3.63 3.41
C PRO A 58 6.85 3.81 1.89
N TYR A 59 5.80 3.49 1.15
CA TYR A 59 5.70 3.61 -0.30
C TYR A 59 4.78 4.78 -0.67
N THR A 60 5.25 5.69 -1.52
CA THR A 60 4.51 6.92 -1.85
C THR A 60 4.13 6.96 -3.32
N THR A 61 2.89 7.38 -3.64
CA THR A 61 2.48 7.63 -5.02
C THR A 61 3.33 8.75 -5.62
N GLN A 62 3.93 8.52 -6.78
CA GLN A 62 4.80 9.49 -7.46
C GLN A 62 4.06 10.76 -7.91
N VAL A 63 2.72 10.71 -8.00
CA VAL A 63 1.91 11.78 -8.57
C VAL A 63 1.14 12.51 -7.48
N TRP A 64 1.31 13.83 -7.48
CA TRP A 64 0.46 14.79 -6.80
C TRP A 64 -0.75 15.09 -7.69
N VAL A 65 -1.92 14.57 -7.32
CA VAL A 65 -3.14 14.72 -8.13
C VAL A 65 -3.92 15.96 -7.70
N SER A 66 -4.27 16.82 -8.66
CA SER A 66 -5.08 18.01 -8.40
C SER A 66 -6.54 17.65 -8.13
N LYS A 67 -7.18 18.46 -7.29
CA LYS A 67 -8.59 18.26 -6.96
C LYS A 67 -9.54 18.58 -8.12
N GLY A 68 -10.16 17.54 -8.67
CA GLY A 68 -11.47 17.62 -9.36
C GLY A 68 -12.62 17.20 -8.43
N ASN A 69 -13.81 16.89 -8.97
CA ASN A 69 -14.90 16.28 -8.18
C ASN A 69 -14.45 14.95 -7.53
N TYR A 70 -13.49 14.27 -8.14
CA TYR A 70 -12.82 13.07 -7.64
C TYR A 70 -11.37 13.03 -8.13
N TRP A 71 -10.44 12.59 -7.28
CA TRP A 71 -9.00 12.55 -7.64
C TRP A 71 -8.68 11.23 -8.29
N LYS A 72 -8.49 11.19 -9.61
CA LYS A 72 -8.11 9.97 -10.32
C LYS A 72 -6.60 9.79 -10.24
N TYR A 73 -6.17 8.79 -9.50
CA TYR A 73 -4.74 8.48 -9.35
C TYR A 73 -4.26 7.54 -10.46
N ASN A 74 -4.99 6.45 -10.70
CA ASN A 74 -4.56 5.34 -11.56
C ASN A 74 -3.05 5.05 -11.42
N THR A 75 -2.56 5.11 -10.18
CA THR A 75 -1.17 4.83 -9.82
C THR A 75 -1.11 3.51 -9.09
N GLU A 76 0.02 2.85 -9.23
CA GLU A 76 0.30 1.55 -8.62
C GLU A 76 1.50 1.67 -7.70
N LEU A 77 1.39 1.06 -6.51
CA LEU A 77 2.50 0.85 -5.60
C LEU A 77 2.76 -0.65 -5.51
N VAL A 78 4.03 -1.02 -5.56
CA VAL A 78 4.48 -2.41 -5.41
C VAL A 78 5.21 -2.52 -4.08
N ILE A 79 4.63 -3.23 -3.13
CA ILE A 79 5.15 -3.37 -1.77
C ILE A 79 5.62 -4.82 -1.59
N PRO A 80 6.92 -5.09 -1.41
CA PRO A 80 7.42 -6.39 -0.99
C PRO A 80 6.82 -6.81 0.36
N LEU A 81 6.42 -8.06 0.49
CA LEU A 81 5.96 -8.64 1.75
C LEU A 81 7.01 -9.62 2.28
N ASP A 82 8.09 -9.06 2.83
CA ASP A 82 9.21 -9.84 3.39
C ASP A 82 8.86 -10.49 4.75
N PHE A 83 7.68 -10.16 5.29
CA PHE A 83 7.13 -10.68 6.53
C PHE A 83 5.60 -10.86 6.40
N PRO A 84 4.97 -11.69 7.25
CA PRO A 84 3.52 -11.93 7.18
C PRO A 84 2.71 -10.73 7.68
N ALA A 85 2.60 -9.70 6.84
CA ALA A 85 1.77 -8.53 7.08
C ALA A 85 0.28 -8.92 7.09
N LYS A 86 -0.48 -8.36 8.04
CA LYS A 86 -1.94 -8.58 8.13
C LYS A 86 -2.75 -7.41 7.58
N TYR A 87 -2.15 -6.23 7.56
CA TYR A 87 -2.82 -4.99 7.25
C TYR A 87 -1.97 -4.12 6.32
N LEU A 88 -2.64 -3.43 5.42
CA LEU A 88 -2.13 -2.26 4.72
C LEU A 88 -2.62 -1.02 5.45
N TYR A 89 -1.71 -0.11 5.73
CA TYR A 89 -1.99 1.22 6.25
C TYR A 89 -1.82 2.23 5.12
N LEU A 90 -2.71 3.20 5.08
CA LEU A 90 -2.75 4.24 4.06
C LEU A 90 -2.91 5.60 4.73
N GLU A 91 -2.18 6.59 4.23
CA GLU A 91 -2.37 8.00 4.55
C GLU A 91 -2.56 8.80 3.29
N LEU A 92 -3.58 9.65 3.32
CA LEU A 92 -3.81 10.66 2.30
C LEU A 92 -3.21 11.98 2.77
N PHE A 93 -2.29 12.53 1.99
CA PHE A 93 -1.67 13.83 2.25
C PHE A 93 -2.14 14.88 1.26
N ARG A 94 -2.18 16.13 1.70
CA ARG A 94 -2.44 17.33 0.90
C ARG A 94 -1.22 18.25 0.91
N LYS A 95 -0.78 18.70 -0.27
CA LYS A 95 0.28 19.70 -0.47
C LYS A 95 -0.24 21.13 -0.26
N TYR A 96 0.61 22.02 0.23
CA TYR A 96 0.39 23.46 0.33
C TYR A 96 -0.84 23.85 1.17
N SER A 97 -0.89 23.43 2.43
CA SER A 97 -1.79 24.06 3.40
C SER A 97 -1.27 25.46 3.76
N CYS A 98 -1.79 26.50 3.10
CA CYS A 98 -1.47 27.91 3.41
C CYS A 98 -1.98 28.39 4.79
N ARG A 99 -2.52 27.49 5.62
CA ARG A 99 -3.00 27.79 6.99
C ARG A 99 -1.97 27.55 8.09
N ASP A 100 -0.85 26.87 7.82
CA ASP A 100 0.22 26.63 8.80
C ASP A 100 1.57 27.16 8.28
N PRO A 101 1.94 28.42 8.60
CA PRO A 101 3.21 29.00 8.16
C PRO A 101 4.46 28.45 8.87
N ALA A 102 4.35 27.39 9.68
CA ALA A 102 5.43 26.94 10.59
C ALA A 102 5.97 25.52 10.34
N THR A 103 5.62 24.84 9.25
CA THR A 103 6.21 23.53 8.90
C THR A 103 6.75 23.54 7.48
N SER A 104 8.04 23.26 7.33
CA SER A 104 8.91 23.61 6.19
C SER A 104 8.52 23.03 4.81
N ASP A 105 7.47 22.22 4.69
CA ASP A 105 7.00 21.70 3.40
C ASP A 105 5.46 21.81 3.18
N GLY A 106 4.69 22.23 4.19
CA GLY A 106 3.24 22.50 4.07
C GLY A 106 2.34 21.29 3.74
N ASP A 107 2.86 20.06 3.85
CA ASP A 107 2.12 18.81 3.64
C ASP A 107 1.32 18.43 4.91
N VAL A 108 0.03 18.15 4.76
CA VAL A 108 -0.87 17.78 5.88
C VAL A 108 -1.54 16.43 5.61
N ALA A 109 -1.50 15.54 6.60
CA ALA A 109 -2.27 14.30 6.58
C ALA A 109 -3.77 14.60 6.76
N ILE A 110 -4.58 14.21 5.79
CA ILE A 110 -6.02 14.47 5.76
C ILE A 110 -6.81 13.33 6.40
N GLY A 111 -6.33 12.10 6.24
CA GLY A 111 -7.00 10.93 6.78
C GLY A 111 -6.18 9.67 6.57
N ARG A 112 -6.49 8.68 7.41
CA ARG A 112 -5.83 7.39 7.52
C ARG A 112 -6.82 6.27 7.23
N ALA A 113 -6.36 5.22 6.57
CA ALA A 113 -7.12 4.00 6.41
C ALA A 113 -6.28 2.79 6.84
N LYS A 114 -6.97 1.77 7.34
CA LYS A 114 -6.41 0.46 7.69
C LYS A 114 -7.23 -0.60 6.99
N ILE A 115 -6.58 -1.38 6.13
CA ILE A 115 -7.24 -2.40 5.30
C ILE A 115 -6.61 -3.75 5.62
N ARG A 116 -7.41 -4.79 5.80
CA ARG A 116 -6.90 -6.15 5.94
C ARG A 116 -6.43 -6.65 4.58
N LEU A 117 -5.23 -7.23 4.53
CA LEU A 117 -4.73 -7.81 3.27
C LEU A 117 -5.63 -8.98 2.82
N PRO A 118 -5.89 -9.13 1.51
CA PRO A 118 -6.62 -10.28 0.99
C PRO A 118 -5.84 -11.56 1.28
N THR A 119 -6.53 -12.68 1.48
CA THR A 119 -5.89 -13.98 1.69
C THR A 119 -5.57 -14.70 0.39
N ASP A 120 -6.44 -14.60 -0.61
CA ASP A 120 -6.44 -15.62 -1.67
C ASP A 120 -6.22 -15.10 -3.09
N ASP A 121 -6.43 -13.81 -3.38
CA ASP A 121 -6.14 -13.29 -4.74
C ASP A 121 -6.12 -11.75 -4.78
N LYS A 122 -7.30 -11.15 -4.75
CA LYS A 122 -7.50 -9.73 -5.04
C LYS A 122 -8.62 -9.15 -4.19
N PHE A 123 -8.48 -7.89 -3.82
CA PHE A 123 -9.51 -7.09 -3.20
C PHE A 123 -9.72 -5.84 -4.03
N SER A 124 -10.97 -5.40 -4.19
CA SER A 124 -11.28 -4.10 -4.78
C SER A 124 -12.40 -3.47 -3.98
N GLY A 125 -12.26 -2.20 -3.61
CA GLY A 125 -13.24 -1.53 -2.80
C GLY A 125 -12.83 -0.14 -2.36
N ALA A 126 -13.68 0.45 -1.52
CA ALA A 126 -13.43 1.76 -0.92
C ALA A 126 -13.03 1.60 0.55
N ALA A 127 -11.89 2.19 0.91
CA ALA A 127 -11.46 2.32 2.29
C ALA A 127 -11.89 3.66 2.86
N ARG A 128 -12.45 3.64 4.07
CA ARG A 128 -12.82 4.85 4.80
C ARG A 128 -11.57 5.52 5.35
N LEU A 129 -11.44 6.81 5.06
CA LEU A 129 -10.39 7.67 5.60
C LEU A 129 -10.90 8.29 6.89
N VAL A 130 -10.16 8.11 7.96
CA VAL A 130 -10.50 8.63 9.28
C VAL A 130 -9.37 9.45 9.87
N ASP A 131 -9.71 10.33 10.79
CA ASP A 131 -8.78 11.14 11.56
C ASP A 131 -9.26 11.24 13.00
N PHE A 132 -8.44 11.79 13.89
CA PHE A 132 -8.79 12.00 15.29
C PHE A 132 -8.97 13.49 15.58
N ASN A 133 -10.08 13.86 16.21
CA ASN A 133 -10.25 15.22 16.72
C ASN A 133 -9.43 15.46 18.01
N SER A 134 -9.53 16.67 18.58
CA SER A 134 -8.87 17.02 19.85
C SER A 134 -9.19 16.06 21.00
N ASP A 135 -10.40 15.49 20.99
CA ASP A 135 -10.89 14.58 22.03
C ASP A 135 -10.55 13.11 21.73
N ARG A 136 -9.74 12.85 20.69
CA ARG A 136 -9.37 11.52 20.18
C ARG A 136 -10.54 10.69 19.66
N CYS A 137 -11.65 11.33 19.31
CA CYS A 137 -12.77 10.70 18.65
C CYS A 137 -12.50 10.55 17.15
N ILE A 138 -12.95 9.43 16.58
CA ILE A 138 -12.83 9.13 15.16
C ILE A 138 -13.75 10.07 14.38
N VAL A 139 -13.19 10.77 13.39
CA VAL A 139 -13.90 11.63 12.45
C VAL A 139 -13.75 11.05 11.05
N ASP A 140 -14.86 10.95 10.32
CA ASP A 140 -14.84 10.54 8.91
C ASP A 140 -14.32 11.68 8.04
N ARG A 141 -13.32 11.40 7.21
CA ARG A 141 -12.67 12.38 6.35
C ARG A 141 -12.93 12.13 4.88
N GLY A 142 -13.40 10.94 4.51
CA GLY A 142 -13.59 10.59 3.10
C GLY A 142 -13.38 9.12 2.78
N THR A 143 -13.14 8.85 1.50
CA THR A 143 -12.93 7.51 0.98
C THR A 143 -11.80 7.46 -0.03
N LEU A 144 -11.09 6.34 -0.03
CA LEU A 144 -10.08 5.98 -1.02
C LEU A 144 -10.53 4.71 -1.73
N GLU A 145 -10.80 4.76 -3.02
CA GLU A 145 -11.06 3.58 -3.85
C GLU A 145 -9.73 3.01 -4.34
N LEU A 146 -9.54 1.72 -4.10
CA LEU A 146 -8.32 1.01 -4.45
C LEU A 146 -8.59 -0.47 -4.76
N SER A 147 -7.60 -1.10 -5.38
CA SER A 147 -7.51 -2.56 -5.45
C SER A 147 -6.18 -3.05 -4.89
N LEU A 148 -6.22 -4.23 -4.28
CA LEU A 148 -5.09 -4.96 -3.74
C LEU A 148 -4.97 -6.28 -4.50
N GLU A 149 -3.76 -6.69 -4.81
CA GLU A 149 -3.47 -7.98 -5.44
C GLU A 149 -2.18 -8.55 -4.84
N LEU A 150 -2.23 -9.81 -4.43
CA LEU A 150 -1.04 -10.53 -3.97
C LEU A 150 -0.45 -11.31 -5.14
N ILE A 151 0.84 -11.11 -5.39
CA ILE A 151 1.59 -11.84 -6.41
C ILE A 151 2.66 -12.67 -5.71
N HIS A 152 2.58 -13.99 -5.88
CA HIS A 152 3.58 -14.94 -5.41
C HIS A 152 4.46 -15.37 -6.58
N THR A 153 5.76 -15.07 -6.49
CA THR A 153 6.74 -15.44 -7.51
C THR A 153 7.69 -16.47 -6.93
N VAL A 154 7.83 -17.60 -7.62
CA VAL A 154 8.84 -18.60 -7.26
C VAL A 154 10.17 -18.17 -7.83
N VAL A 155 11.13 -17.88 -6.96
CA VAL A 155 12.50 -17.55 -7.34
C VAL A 155 13.32 -18.83 -7.30
N VAL A 156 13.81 -19.22 -8.48
CA VAL A 156 14.76 -20.34 -8.61
C VAL A 156 16.15 -19.78 -8.37
N THR A 157 16.81 -20.27 -7.31
CA THR A 157 18.21 -19.95 -6.99
C THR A 157 19.16 -21.02 -7.51
#